data_AF-A0A8I6TIV7-F1
#
_entry.id   AF-A0A8I6TIV7-F1
#
_cell.length_a   1.000
_cell.length_b   1.000
_cell.length_c   1.000
_cell.angle_alpha   90.00
_cell.angle_beta   90.00
_cell.angle_gamma   90.00
#
_symmetry.space_group_name_H-M   'P 1'
#
loop_
_entity.id
_entity.type
_entity.pdbx_description
1 polymer ?
#
loop_
_entity_poly.entity_id
_entity_poly.type
_entity_poly.pdbx_seq_one_letter_code
_entity_poly.pdbx_strand_id
1 'polypeptide(L)'
;MSIKKATEFKIWYRPQFCHSICHICQKSIQENKLICPSCQMVSYCCSEHLEEDLDDHEEICEALKEAGRLLSSEHPLKKAYLLGPEELRNFRLGLVGLCSRFLGRPLASWEIEVCLFPAVCASCHKFELDLQVCQSCFHTRWCTEQHRPKNHDLYCAELSLFREILQRKVHVVHPPSLEEEPSCMETMKTDDRVIFSLLTEVASSPLSILHVIPKKETSVVHVIGPEPHFEANNLAKWDIFLFELLPNTKHLRLMFVGPEIGPLPQRTISHDGRILSITFHQLLYHEFKGERPDLVCAFNPGLYRTAGFDGKDTWSASINEMFSFPGVPVLITAYTVKEIKLDFARVKQSVKGIKIVIEPSINHFSSRRPLMNFVSDETSPVVYKNAYFMVLKV
;
A
#
# COMPACT_ATOMS: atom_id res chain seq x y z
N MET A 1 -3.82 35.53 -6.02
CA MET A 1 -5.09 35.07 -5.43
C MET A 1 -4.74 34.10 -4.32
N SER A 2 -5.05 34.45 -3.07
CA SER A 2 -4.92 33.53 -1.93
C SER A 2 -5.87 32.37 -2.13
N ILE A 3 -5.34 31.17 -2.34
CA ILE A 3 -6.14 29.95 -2.46
C ILE A 3 -6.54 29.57 -1.03
N LYS A 4 -7.85 29.50 -0.76
CA LYS A 4 -8.37 28.99 0.52
C LYS A 4 -7.73 27.63 0.81
N LYS A 5 -7.23 27.44 2.04
CA LYS A 5 -6.69 26.15 2.51
C LYS A 5 -7.63 25.02 2.11
N ALA A 6 -7.07 23.88 1.70
CA ALA A 6 -7.91 22.72 1.39
C ALA A 6 -8.76 22.37 2.60
N THR A 7 -10.07 22.36 2.40
CA THR A 7 -11.05 22.05 3.45
C THR A 7 -11.28 20.55 3.58
N GLU A 8 -10.80 19.75 2.64
CA GLU A 8 -11.05 18.32 2.53
C GLU A 8 -9.95 17.59 1.74
N PHE A 9 -9.74 16.32 2.09
CA PHE A 9 -8.97 15.34 1.33
C PHE A 9 -9.92 14.32 0.73
N LYS A 10 -9.81 14.09 -0.58
CA LYS A 10 -10.61 13.10 -1.30
C LYS A 10 -9.95 11.73 -1.20
N ILE A 11 -10.68 10.77 -0.66
CA ILE A 11 -10.21 9.39 -0.53
C ILE A 11 -10.68 8.60 -1.74
N TRP A 12 -9.71 8.03 -2.44
CA TRP A 12 -9.95 7.15 -3.57
C TRP A 12 -9.85 5.69 -3.13
N TYR A 13 -10.74 4.86 -3.68
CA TYR A 13 -10.75 3.42 -3.48
C TYR A 13 -10.67 2.77 -4.86
N ARG A 14 -9.70 1.89 -5.06
CA ARG A 14 -9.77 0.92 -6.15
C ARG A 14 -10.85 -0.13 -5.86
N PRO A 15 -11.30 -0.88 -6.87
CA PRO A 15 -11.94 -2.16 -6.63
C PRO A 15 -11.02 -3.05 -5.76
N GLN A 16 -11.54 -3.48 -4.62
CA GLN A 16 -10.84 -4.36 -3.68
C GLN A 16 -11.69 -5.59 -3.37
N PHE A 17 -11.06 -6.75 -3.38
CA PHE A 17 -11.68 -7.99 -2.96
C PHE A 17 -11.50 -8.21 -1.45
N CYS A 18 -12.58 -8.64 -0.80
CA CYS A 18 -12.54 -9.12 0.58
C CYS A 18 -13.55 -10.25 0.73
N HIS A 19 -13.05 -11.47 0.95
CA HIS A 19 -13.84 -12.70 0.95
C HIS A 19 -14.93 -12.80 2.06
N SER A 20 -15.02 -11.80 2.95
CA SER A 20 -15.92 -11.75 4.10
C SER A 20 -17.06 -10.74 3.96
N ILE A 21 -17.14 -10.05 2.83
CA ILE A 21 -18.20 -9.08 2.50
C ILE A 21 -18.76 -9.36 1.11
N CYS A 22 -19.90 -8.75 0.78
CA CYS A 22 -20.47 -8.86 -0.56
C CYS A 22 -19.56 -8.17 -1.59
N HIS A 23 -19.26 -8.83 -2.71
CA HIS A 23 -18.39 -8.25 -3.73
C HIS A 23 -18.96 -6.97 -4.35
N ILE A 24 -20.28 -6.95 -4.59
CA ILE A 24 -21.00 -5.80 -5.17
C ILE A 24 -21.19 -4.67 -4.15
N CYS A 25 -22.03 -4.88 -3.14
CA CYS A 25 -22.40 -3.79 -2.22
C CYS A 25 -21.44 -3.58 -1.04
N GLN A 26 -20.44 -4.46 -0.86
CA GLN A 26 -19.45 -4.42 0.22
C GLN A 26 -20.01 -4.50 1.65
N LYS A 27 -21.32 -4.72 1.82
CA LYS A 27 -21.94 -4.91 3.13
C LYS A 27 -21.57 -6.26 3.75
N SER A 28 -21.68 -6.33 5.08
CA SER A 28 -21.46 -7.58 5.83
C SER A 28 -22.44 -8.66 5.39
N ILE A 29 -21.94 -9.89 5.27
CA ILE A 29 -22.77 -11.06 4.98
C ILE A 29 -22.91 -11.84 6.29
N GLN A 30 -23.96 -11.55 7.06
CA GLN A 30 -24.21 -12.21 8.35
C GLN A 30 -25.26 -13.34 8.24
N GLU A 31 -26.23 -13.20 7.32
CA GLU A 31 -27.29 -14.18 7.07
C GLU A 31 -27.38 -14.44 5.56
N ASN A 32 -27.69 -15.68 5.16
CA ASN A 32 -27.86 -16.09 3.76
C ASN A 32 -26.67 -15.80 2.84
N LYS A 33 -25.45 -16.11 3.32
CA LYS A 33 -24.24 -15.99 2.51
C LYS A 33 -24.35 -16.85 1.25
N LEU A 34 -24.33 -16.19 0.10
CA LEU A 34 -24.14 -16.85 -1.18
C LEU A 34 -22.66 -16.79 -1.54
N ILE A 35 -22.13 -17.92 -1.98
CA ILE A 35 -20.80 -18.03 -2.56
C ILE A 35 -21.03 -18.47 -4.00
N CYS A 36 -20.29 -17.92 -4.97
CA CYS A 36 -20.38 -18.39 -6.34
C CYS A 36 -20.25 -19.93 -6.38
N PRO A 37 -21.24 -20.67 -6.90
CA PRO A 37 -21.25 -22.14 -6.84
C PRO A 37 -20.17 -22.76 -7.73
N SER A 38 -19.68 -22.01 -8.72
CA SER A 38 -18.65 -22.44 -9.67
C SER A 38 -17.25 -22.28 -9.08
N CYS A 39 -16.82 -21.04 -8.79
CA CYS A 39 -15.47 -20.80 -8.30
C CYS A 39 -15.34 -20.95 -6.77
N GLN A 40 -16.41 -20.83 -6.00
CA GLN A 40 -16.40 -20.91 -4.53
C GLN A 40 -15.53 -19.86 -3.81
N MET A 41 -15.14 -18.79 -4.51
CA MET A 41 -14.18 -17.79 -4.03
C MET A 41 -14.82 -16.44 -3.70
N VAL A 42 -15.79 -16.02 -4.52
CA VAL A 42 -16.47 -14.73 -4.39
C VAL A 42 -17.78 -14.89 -3.62
N SER A 43 -18.10 -13.92 -2.76
CA SER A 43 -19.25 -13.96 -1.85
C SER A 43 -20.22 -12.80 -2.09
N TYR A 44 -21.52 -13.07 -1.93
CA TYR A 44 -22.62 -12.16 -2.18
C TYR A 44 -23.63 -12.22 -1.03
N CYS A 45 -24.37 -11.13 -0.80
CA CYS A 45 -25.41 -11.09 0.22
C CYS A 45 -26.79 -11.57 -0.28
N CYS A 46 -26.99 -11.66 -1.60
CA CYS A 46 -28.26 -12.08 -2.22
C CYS A 46 -28.03 -12.51 -3.67
N SER A 47 -29.02 -13.17 -4.27
CA SER A 47 -28.93 -13.71 -5.63
C SER A 47 -28.83 -12.60 -6.67
N GLU A 48 -29.48 -11.46 -6.44
CA GLU A 48 -29.44 -10.31 -7.34
C GLU A 48 -28.01 -9.78 -7.52
N HIS A 49 -27.23 -9.68 -6.43
CA HIS A 49 -25.82 -9.27 -6.53
C HIS A 49 -24.90 -10.36 -7.11
N LEU A 50 -25.28 -11.65 -7.02
CA LEU A 50 -24.56 -12.72 -7.72
C LEU A 50 -24.80 -12.64 -9.24
N GLU A 51 -26.04 -12.34 -9.64
CA GLU A 51 -26.43 -12.15 -11.04
C GLU A 51 -25.84 -10.87 -11.63
N GLU A 52 -25.79 -9.77 -10.85
CA GLU A 52 -25.16 -8.50 -11.25
C GLU A 52 -23.66 -8.66 -11.52
N ASP A 53 -22.96 -9.48 -10.74
CA ASP A 53 -21.52 -9.74 -10.89
C ASP A 53 -21.18 -10.79 -11.95
N LEU A 54 -22.19 -11.38 -12.61
CA LEU A 54 -21.98 -12.55 -13.46
C LEU A 54 -20.98 -12.22 -14.57
N ASP A 55 -21.23 -11.15 -15.33
CA ASP A 55 -20.42 -10.75 -16.48
C ASP A 55 -19.00 -10.31 -16.07
N ASP A 56 -18.87 -9.57 -14.96
CA ASP A 56 -17.57 -9.06 -14.50
C ASP A 56 -16.69 -10.17 -13.87
N HIS A 57 -17.30 -11.17 -13.22
CA HIS A 57 -16.57 -12.25 -12.54
C HIS A 57 -16.40 -13.52 -13.38
N GLU A 58 -17.19 -13.72 -14.45
CA GLU A 58 -17.20 -14.95 -15.25
C GLU A 58 -15.80 -15.31 -15.73
N GLU A 59 -15.05 -14.34 -16.27
CA GLU A 59 -13.70 -14.56 -16.80
C GLU A 59 -12.77 -15.18 -15.74
N ILE A 60 -12.63 -14.54 -14.57
CA ILE A 60 -11.76 -15.04 -13.49
C ILE A 60 -12.29 -16.36 -12.91
N CYS A 61 -13.60 -16.56 -12.86
CA CYS A 61 -14.23 -17.80 -12.42
C CYS A 61 -13.85 -18.98 -13.32
N GLU A 62 -13.92 -18.82 -14.64
CA GLU A 62 -13.50 -19.85 -15.59
C GLU A 62 -12.01 -20.14 -15.48
N ALA A 63 -11.16 -19.10 -15.39
CA ALA A 63 -9.73 -19.30 -15.23
C ALA A 63 -9.34 -20.07 -13.97
N LEU A 64 -10.04 -19.85 -12.84
CA LEU A 64 -9.82 -20.61 -11.61
C LEU A 64 -10.17 -22.09 -11.80
N LYS A 65 -11.23 -22.40 -12.57
CA LYS A 65 -11.57 -23.79 -12.92
C LYS A 65 -10.52 -24.43 -13.82
N GLU A 66 -10.04 -23.71 -14.84
CA GLU A 66 -8.96 -24.21 -15.69
C GLU A 66 -7.66 -24.44 -14.91
N ALA A 67 -7.34 -23.55 -13.96
CA ALA A 67 -6.23 -23.76 -13.04
C ALA A 67 -6.41 -25.02 -12.19
N GLY A 68 -7.62 -25.27 -11.68
CA GLY A 68 -7.96 -26.52 -10.97
C GLY A 68 -7.71 -27.77 -11.84
N ARG A 69 -8.22 -27.76 -13.08
CA ARG A 69 -8.02 -28.87 -14.04
C ARG A 69 -6.55 -29.11 -14.35
N LEU A 70 -5.79 -28.05 -14.64
CA LEU A 70 -4.35 -28.13 -14.89
C LEU A 70 -3.60 -28.74 -13.70
N LEU A 71 -3.98 -28.36 -12.47
CA LEU A 71 -3.41 -28.89 -11.24
C LEU A 71 -3.91 -30.29 -10.89
N SER A 72 -4.78 -30.90 -11.71
CA SER A 72 -5.44 -32.18 -11.42
C SER A 72 -6.08 -32.16 -10.03
N SER A 73 -6.90 -31.13 -9.79
CA SER A 73 -7.57 -30.85 -8.52
C SER A 73 -9.00 -30.40 -8.76
N GLU A 74 -9.93 -30.80 -7.89
CA GLU A 74 -11.32 -30.30 -7.94
C GLU A 74 -11.39 -28.79 -7.73
N HIS A 75 -10.46 -28.23 -6.96
CA HIS A 75 -10.33 -26.80 -6.75
C HIS A 75 -8.84 -26.43 -6.63
N PRO A 76 -8.35 -25.35 -7.27
CA PRO A 76 -6.93 -25.01 -7.26
C PRO A 76 -6.38 -24.86 -5.83
N LEU A 77 -7.14 -24.24 -4.93
CA LEU A 77 -6.69 -24.03 -3.54
C LEU A 77 -6.53 -25.29 -2.70
N LYS A 78 -7.07 -26.45 -3.10
CA LYS A 78 -6.79 -27.71 -2.39
C LYS A 78 -5.30 -28.08 -2.44
N LYS A 79 -4.56 -27.56 -3.42
CA LYS A 79 -3.09 -27.74 -3.52
C LYS A 79 -2.29 -26.83 -2.59
N ALA A 80 -2.92 -25.85 -1.93
CA ALA A 80 -2.26 -24.99 -0.95
C ALA A 80 -2.07 -25.69 0.41
N TYR A 81 -2.76 -26.79 0.66
CA TYR A 81 -2.75 -27.49 1.94
C TYR A 81 -1.33 -27.84 2.40
N LEU A 82 -0.99 -27.42 3.63
CA LEU A 82 0.30 -27.61 4.29
C LEU A 82 1.52 -26.98 3.60
N LEU A 83 1.34 -26.11 2.60
CA LEU A 83 2.44 -25.34 2.05
C LEU A 83 3.05 -24.43 3.12
N GLY A 84 4.39 -24.38 3.18
CA GLY A 84 5.12 -23.42 4.01
C GLY A 84 4.97 -21.98 3.52
N PRO A 85 5.39 -20.97 4.29
CA PRO A 85 5.16 -19.55 3.96
C PRO A 85 5.69 -19.11 2.59
N GLU A 86 6.88 -19.57 2.20
CA GLU A 86 7.46 -19.27 0.88
C GLU A 86 6.74 -19.99 -0.25
N GLU A 87 6.42 -21.27 -0.07
CA GLU A 87 5.70 -22.09 -1.04
C GLU A 87 4.29 -21.57 -1.27
N LEU A 88 3.58 -21.14 -0.21
CA LEU A 88 2.25 -20.53 -0.32
C LEU A 88 2.31 -19.21 -1.10
N ARG A 89 3.34 -18.40 -0.85
CA ARG A 89 3.54 -17.12 -1.57
C ARG A 89 3.76 -17.37 -3.06
N ASN A 90 4.62 -18.34 -3.39
CA ASN A 90 4.90 -18.74 -4.77
C ASN A 90 3.67 -19.38 -5.42
N PHE A 91 2.91 -20.21 -4.69
CA PHE A 91 1.66 -20.81 -5.16
C PHE A 91 0.64 -19.75 -5.55
N ARG A 92 0.42 -18.74 -4.70
CA ARG A 92 -0.53 -17.65 -4.97
C ARG A 92 -0.12 -16.79 -6.17
N LEU A 93 1.16 -16.47 -6.32
CA LEU A 93 1.66 -15.80 -7.53
C LEU A 93 1.54 -16.67 -8.77
N GLY A 94 1.81 -17.97 -8.63
CA GLY A 94 1.61 -18.95 -9.69
C GLY A 94 0.15 -19.01 -10.13
N LEU A 95 -0.79 -18.95 -9.19
CA LEU A 95 -2.23 -18.92 -9.48
C LEU A 95 -2.61 -17.64 -10.23
N VAL A 96 -2.11 -16.46 -9.82
CA VAL A 96 -2.27 -15.20 -10.57
C VAL A 96 -1.76 -15.34 -12.01
N GLY A 97 -0.57 -15.93 -12.18
CA GLY A 97 0.04 -16.14 -13.50
C GLY A 97 -0.73 -17.13 -14.38
N LEU A 98 -1.27 -18.21 -13.79
CA LEU A 98 -2.12 -19.17 -14.50
C LEU A 98 -3.43 -18.52 -14.93
N CYS A 99 -4.11 -17.81 -14.02
CA CYS A 99 -5.36 -17.14 -14.33
C CYS A 99 -5.16 -16.07 -15.42
N SER A 100 -4.12 -15.23 -15.32
CA SER A 100 -3.80 -14.25 -16.37
C SER A 100 -3.54 -14.91 -17.73
N ARG A 101 -2.88 -16.07 -17.75
CA ARG A 101 -2.65 -16.82 -19.00
C ARG A 101 -3.95 -17.34 -19.61
N PHE A 102 -4.84 -17.90 -18.79
CA PHE A 102 -6.14 -18.41 -19.28
C PHE A 102 -7.06 -17.29 -19.76
N LEU A 103 -7.04 -16.13 -19.10
CA LEU A 103 -7.77 -14.93 -19.54
C LEU A 103 -7.17 -14.28 -20.79
N GLY A 104 -5.88 -14.51 -21.08
CA GLY A 104 -5.18 -13.83 -22.18
C GLY A 104 -4.91 -12.34 -21.94
N ARG A 105 -5.15 -11.84 -20.72
CA ARG A 105 -4.89 -10.46 -20.29
C ARG A 105 -4.32 -10.42 -18.87
N PRO A 106 -3.66 -9.32 -18.47
CA PRO A 106 -3.39 -9.08 -17.05
C PRO A 106 -4.67 -9.11 -16.22
N LEU A 107 -4.57 -9.63 -15.00
CA LEU A 107 -5.67 -9.58 -14.03
C LEU A 107 -5.87 -8.16 -13.50
N ALA A 108 -7.12 -7.75 -13.32
CA ALA A 108 -7.50 -6.56 -12.58
C ALA A 108 -7.09 -6.70 -11.10
N SER A 109 -6.95 -5.56 -10.39
CA SER A 109 -6.44 -5.60 -9.01
C SER A 109 -7.26 -6.47 -8.06
N TRP A 110 -8.58 -6.51 -8.22
CA TRP A 110 -9.46 -7.33 -7.38
C TRP A 110 -9.37 -8.82 -7.76
N GLU A 111 -9.17 -9.17 -9.03
CA GLU A 111 -8.95 -10.56 -9.49
C GLU A 111 -7.63 -11.11 -8.96
N ILE A 112 -6.58 -10.26 -8.91
CA ILE A 112 -5.31 -10.60 -8.24
C ILE A 112 -5.58 -10.94 -6.77
N GLU A 113 -6.36 -10.11 -6.07
CA GLU A 113 -6.67 -10.31 -4.65
C GLU A 113 -7.50 -11.57 -4.39
N VAL A 114 -8.37 -11.99 -5.31
CA VAL A 114 -9.05 -13.29 -5.24
C VAL A 114 -8.02 -14.43 -5.13
N CYS A 115 -6.95 -14.36 -5.91
CA CYS A 115 -5.87 -15.37 -5.89
C CYS A 115 -4.95 -15.22 -4.67
N LEU A 116 -4.66 -13.98 -4.23
CA LEU A 116 -3.68 -13.71 -3.17
C LEU A 116 -4.26 -13.85 -1.75
N PHE A 117 -5.56 -13.57 -1.57
CA PHE A 117 -6.20 -13.54 -0.26
C PHE A 117 -7.46 -14.43 -0.20
N PRO A 118 -7.34 -15.73 -0.54
CA PRO A 118 -8.47 -16.63 -0.51
C PRO A 118 -8.91 -16.97 0.91
N ALA A 119 -10.16 -17.38 1.05
CA ALA A 119 -10.70 -17.85 2.31
C ALA A 119 -10.27 -19.30 2.62
N VAL A 120 -9.07 -19.48 3.14
CA VAL A 120 -8.51 -20.77 3.57
C VAL A 120 -8.25 -20.79 5.08
N CYS A 121 -7.96 -21.96 5.65
CA CYS A 121 -7.46 -22.05 7.01
C CYS A 121 -6.15 -21.25 7.16
N ALA A 122 -6.12 -20.30 8.09
CA ALA A 122 -5.00 -19.39 8.29
C ALA A 122 -3.70 -20.05 8.81
N SER A 123 -3.73 -21.34 9.19
CA SER A 123 -2.54 -22.06 9.67
C SER A 123 -2.09 -23.21 8.76
N CYS A 124 -3.02 -23.95 8.15
CA CYS A 124 -2.68 -25.09 7.29
C CYS A 124 -3.08 -24.90 5.83
N HIS A 125 -3.69 -23.76 5.48
CA HIS A 125 -4.12 -23.38 4.14
C HIS A 125 -5.13 -24.37 3.51
N LYS A 126 -5.75 -25.22 4.33
CA LYS A 126 -6.85 -26.09 3.92
C LYS A 126 -8.01 -25.23 3.38
N PHE A 127 -8.45 -25.53 2.17
CA PHE A 127 -9.65 -24.95 1.57
C PHE A 127 -10.85 -25.85 1.83
N GLU A 128 -11.84 -25.32 2.56
CA GLU A 128 -13.15 -25.93 2.80
C GLU A 128 -14.19 -24.81 2.93
N LEU A 129 -15.46 -25.13 2.67
CA LEU A 129 -16.55 -24.15 2.78
C LEU A 129 -17.04 -23.93 4.21
N ASP A 130 -16.84 -24.90 5.10
CA ASP A 130 -17.35 -24.95 6.47
C ASP A 130 -16.29 -24.60 7.53
N LEU A 131 -15.25 -23.86 7.15
CA LEU A 131 -14.24 -23.37 8.09
C LEU A 131 -14.86 -22.52 9.20
N GLN A 132 -14.34 -22.67 10.41
CA GLN A 132 -14.66 -21.81 11.54
C GLN A 132 -14.18 -20.39 11.24
N VAL A 133 -15.01 -19.39 11.55
CA VAL A 133 -14.76 -17.98 11.24
C VAL A 133 -14.69 -17.19 12.54
N CYS A 134 -13.70 -16.30 12.67
CA CYS A 134 -13.67 -15.37 13.79
C CYS A 134 -14.90 -14.46 13.78
N GLN A 135 -15.66 -14.42 14.88
CA GLN A 135 -16.90 -13.64 14.99
C GLN A 135 -16.67 -12.14 15.23
N SER A 136 -15.42 -11.68 15.35
CA SER A 136 -15.08 -10.26 15.48
C SER A 136 -14.68 -9.66 14.13
N CYS A 137 -13.60 -10.16 13.52
CA CYS A 137 -13.15 -9.65 12.22
C CYS A 137 -13.88 -10.26 11.01
N PHE A 138 -14.46 -11.46 11.15
CA PHE A 138 -15.05 -12.29 10.08
C PHE A 138 -14.13 -12.59 8.89
N HIS A 139 -12.85 -12.27 9.03
CA HIS A 139 -11.84 -12.43 8.01
C HIS A 139 -11.03 -13.71 8.24
N THR A 140 -10.38 -13.85 9.40
CA THR A 140 -9.59 -15.05 9.70
C THR A 140 -10.49 -16.28 9.85
N ARG A 141 -10.07 -17.39 9.23
CA ARG A 141 -10.75 -18.68 9.29
C ARG A 141 -9.79 -19.81 9.66
N TRP A 142 -10.29 -20.86 10.30
CA TRP A 142 -9.53 -22.05 10.66
C TRP A 142 -10.38 -23.32 10.57
N CYS A 143 -9.77 -24.47 10.28
CA CYS A 143 -10.52 -25.72 10.13
C CYS A 143 -10.78 -26.45 11.46
N THR A 144 -9.99 -26.15 12.49
CA THR A 144 -10.13 -26.66 13.85
C THR A 144 -9.60 -25.61 14.82
N GLU A 145 -10.03 -25.63 16.08
CA GLU A 145 -9.56 -24.68 17.11
C GLU A 145 -8.04 -24.70 17.27
N GLN A 146 -7.38 -25.85 17.08
CA GLN A 146 -5.92 -25.96 17.11
C GLN A 146 -5.23 -25.20 15.96
N HIS A 147 -5.96 -24.93 14.87
CA HIS A 147 -5.48 -24.16 13.72
C HIS A 147 -5.90 -22.68 13.76
N ARG A 148 -6.44 -22.20 14.89
CA ARG A 148 -6.57 -20.76 15.12
C ARG A 148 -5.17 -20.16 15.28
N PRO A 149 -4.77 -19.15 14.48
CA PRO A 149 -3.44 -18.56 14.59
C PRO A 149 -3.18 -18.00 15.99
N LYS A 150 -2.02 -18.30 16.56
CA LYS A 150 -1.66 -17.88 17.92
C LYS A 150 -1.60 -16.36 18.09
N ASN A 151 -1.21 -15.64 17.03
CA ASN A 151 -1.12 -14.19 16.97
C ASN A 151 -2.43 -13.53 16.50
N HIS A 152 -3.52 -14.27 16.29
CA HIS A 152 -4.75 -13.72 15.74
C HIS A 152 -5.29 -12.54 16.55
N ASP A 153 -5.28 -12.66 17.88
CA ASP A 153 -5.81 -11.61 18.77
C ASP A 153 -5.03 -10.29 18.68
N LEU A 154 -3.75 -10.34 18.28
CA LEU A 154 -2.93 -9.13 18.05
C LEU A 154 -3.36 -8.35 16.81
N TYR A 155 -4.08 -8.97 15.88
CA TYR A 155 -4.43 -8.41 14.56
C TYR A 155 -5.93 -8.41 14.27
N CYS A 156 -6.76 -8.93 15.17
CA CYS A 156 -8.19 -9.08 14.94
C CYS A 156 -8.88 -7.72 14.75
N ALA A 157 -8.46 -6.71 15.52
CA ALA A 157 -9.02 -5.36 15.43
C ALA A 157 -8.67 -4.67 14.10
N GLU A 158 -7.50 -4.95 13.55
CA GLU A 158 -6.95 -4.43 12.30
C GLU A 158 -7.65 -5.07 11.11
N LEU A 159 -7.90 -6.39 11.17
CA LEU A 159 -8.68 -7.10 10.16
C LEU A 159 -10.15 -6.65 10.15
N SER A 160 -10.73 -6.36 11.33
CA SER A 160 -12.05 -5.72 11.40
C SER A 160 -12.01 -4.34 10.76
N LEU A 161 -10.99 -3.53 11.06
CA LEU A 161 -10.82 -2.19 10.48
C LEU A 161 -10.69 -2.23 8.96
N PHE A 162 -9.89 -3.15 8.41
CA PHE A 162 -9.77 -3.36 6.95
C PHE A 162 -11.15 -3.56 6.31
N ARG A 163 -11.98 -4.41 6.91
CA ARG A 163 -13.34 -4.65 6.45
C ARG A 163 -14.25 -3.42 6.62
N GLU A 164 -14.18 -2.75 7.77
CA GLU A 164 -14.98 -1.54 8.06
C GLU A 164 -14.68 -0.41 7.06
N ILE A 165 -13.43 -0.24 6.64
CA ILE A 165 -13.03 0.74 5.62
C ILE A 165 -13.73 0.45 4.28
N LEU A 166 -13.73 -0.82 3.85
CA LEU A 166 -14.41 -1.24 2.62
C LEU A 166 -15.93 -1.09 2.72
N GLN A 167 -16.51 -1.36 3.88
CA GLN A 167 -17.95 -1.23 4.10
C GLN A 167 -18.43 0.22 4.10
N ARG A 168 -17.66 1.12 4.74
CA ARG A 168 -18.07 2.51 4.93
C ARG A 168 -17.76 3.40 3.74
N LYS A 169 -16.70 3.11 2.97
CA LYS A 169 -16.24 3.91 1.83
C LYS A 169 -16.27 5.42 2.10
N VAL A 170 -15.62 5.86 3.18
CA VAL A 170 -15.52 7.30 3.50
C VAL A 170 -14.74 7.99 2.38
N HIS A 171 -15.42 8.84 1.60
CA HIS A 171 -14.85 9.51 0.42
C HIS A 171 -14.15 10.83 0.72
N VAL A 172 -14.40 11.41 1.89
CA VAL A 172 -13.84 12.69 2.30
C VAL A 172 -13.38 12.59 3.74
N VAL A 173 -12.16 13.05 4.01
CA VAL A 173 -11.66 13.30 5.37
C VAL A 173 -11.16 14.73 5.46
N HIS A 174 -11.30 15.34 6.63
CA HIS A 174 -10.90 16.72 6.84
C HIS A 174 -9.50 16.79 7.44
N PRO A 175 -8.70 17.82 7.10
CA PRO A 175 -7.42 18.04 7.76
C PRO A 175 -7.63 18.32 9.25
N PRO A 176 -6.72 17.85 10.13
CA PRO A 176 -6.77 18.17 11.54
C PRO A 176 -6.33 19.62 11.74
N SER A 177 -6.67 20.18 12.90
CA SER A 177 -5.99 21.38 13.39
C SER A 177 -4.64 20.97 13.97
N LEU A 178 -3.56 21.45 13.35
CA LEU A 178 -2.19 21.25 13.84
C LEU A 178 -1.64 22.61 14.27
N GLU A 179 -1.43 22.76 15.57
CA GLU A 179 -0.77 23.96 16.14
C GLU A 179 0.76 23.81 16.10
N GLU A 180 1.26 22.57 16.20
CA GLU A 180 2.69 22.25 16.28
C GLU A 180 3.05 21.02 15.43
N GLU A 181 4.36 20.81 15.23
CA GLU A 181 4.90 19.61 14.59
C GLU A 181 4.50 18.36 15.39
N PRO A 182 3.73 17.41 14.82
CA PRO A 182 3.30 16.23 15.54
C PRO A 182 4.49 15.30 15.84
N SER A 183 4.54 14.72 17.04
CA SER A 183 5.60 13.76 17.40
C SER A 183 5.37 12.34 16.82
N CYS A 184 4.10 11.98 16.56
CA CYS A 184 3.69 10.72 15.95
C CYS A 184 2.27 10.83 15.39
N MET A 185 1.78 9.79 14.69
CA MET A 185 0.42 9.78 14.13
C MET A 185 -0.69 9.95 15.18
N GLU A 186 -0.48 9.44 16.38
CA GLU A 186 -1.48 9.42 17.46
C GLU A 186 -1.83 10.82 17.97
N THR A 187 -1.04 11.85 17.63
CA THR A 187 -1.35 13.24 17.99
C THR A 187 -2.51 13.81 17.16
N MET A 188 -2.77 13.29 15.95
CA MET A 188 -3.87 13.72 15.07
C MET A 188 -5.23 13.13 15.47
N LYS A 189 -5.49 13.04 16.78
CA LYS A 189 -6.63 12.34 17.39
C LYS A 189 -7.95 12.61 16.68
N THR A 190 -8.68 11.54 16.39
CA THR A 190 -10.06 11.57 15.94
C THR A 190 -10.78 10.37 16.56
N ASP A 191 -12.04 10.56 16.96
CA ASP A 191 -12.82 9.52 17.65
C ASP A 191 -13.23 8.37 16.71
N ASP A 192 -13.17 8.60 15.40
CA ASP A 192 -13.54 7.63 14.39
C ASP A 192 -12.30 6.92 13.82
N ARG A 193 -12.10 5.66 14.18
CA ARG A 193 -10.95 4.86 13.76
C ARG A 193 -10.79 4.71 12.24
N VAL A 194 -11.88 4.73 11.46
CA VAL A 194 -11.81 4.66 9.99
C VAL A 194 -11.29 5.97 9.46
N ILE A 195 -11.87 7.10 9.91
CA ILE A 195 -11.38 8.44 9.54
C ILE A 195 -9.91 8.60 9.96
N PHE A 196 -9.54 8.16 11.17
CA PHE A 196 -8.15 8.18 11.65
C PHE A 196 -7.21 7.43 10.70
N SER A 197 -7.59 6.21 10.31
CA SER A 197 -6.77 5.38 9.43
C SER A 197 -6.54 6.02 8.05
N LEU A 198 -7.58 6.64 7.48
CA LEU A 198 -7.52 7.32 6.19
C LEU A 198 -6.73 8.63 6.28
N LEU A 199 -6.92 9.39 7.36
CA LEU A 199 -6.20 10.64 7.59
C LEU A 199 -4.70 10.41 7.75
N THR A 200 -4.33 9.42 8.57
CA THR A 200 -2.92 9.05 8.78
C THR A 200 -2.27 8.50 7.51
N GLU A 201 -3.04 7.85 6.62
CA GLU A 201 -2.54 7.50 5.28
C GLU A 201 -2.18 8.76 4.47
N VAL A 202 -3.09 9.75 4.40
CA VAL A 202 -2.83 11.01 3.70
C VAL A 202 -1.59 11.73 4.26
N ALA A 203 -1.46 11.78 5.57
CA ALA A 203 -0.39 12.51 6.26
C ALA A 203 0.98 11.81 6.23
N SER A 204 1.03 10.50 5.95
CA SER A 204 2.22 9.67 6.19
C SER A 204 3.47 10.12 5.44
N SER A 205 3.39 10.32 4.11
CA SER A 205 4.57 10.72 3.32
C SER A 205 5.06 12.13 3.69
N PRO A 206 4.21 13.18 3.74
CA PRO A 206 4.64 14.52 4.16
C PRO A 206 5.29 14.57 5.56
N LEU A 207 4.72 13.91 6.56
CA LEU A 207 5.27 13.91 7.92
C LEU A 207 6.58 13.13 8.02
N SER A 208 6.71 12.05 7.24
CA SER A 208 7.99 11.33 7.12
C SER A 208 9.09 12.21 6.54
N ILE A 209 8.77 13.11 5.59
CA ILE A 209 9.71 14.11 5.06
C ILE A 209 10.03 15.16 6.12
N LEU A 210 9.02 15.70 6.80
CA LEU A 210 9.17 16.74 7.81
C LEU A 210 10.19 16.35 8.88
N HIS A 211 10.18 15.07 9.29
CA HIS A 211 11.09 14.53 10.29
C HIS A 211 12.57 14.57 9.89
N VAL A 212 12.88 14.53 8.58
CA VAL A 212 14.25 14.33 8.08
C VAL A 212 14.77 15.50 7.22
N ILE A 213 13.88 16.35 6.73
CA ILE A 213 14.23 17.44 5.81
C ILE A 213 15.13 18.47 6.51
N PRO A 214 16.22 18.92 5.88
CA PRO A 214 16.99 20.05 6.40
C PRO A 214 16.12 21.31 6.50
N LYS A 215 16.04 21.93 7.69
CA LYS A 215 15.27 23.16 7.92
C LYS A 215 15.99 24.38 7.33
N LYS A 216 15.84 24.58 6.02
CA LYS A 216 16.44 25.67 5.23
C LYS A 216 15.40 26.68 4.75
N GLU A 217 15.85 27.90 4.41
CA GLU A 217 14.99 28.93 3.81
C GLU A 217 14.44 28.50 2.44
N THR A 218 15.28 27.84 1.63
CA THR A 218 14.88 27.17 0.38
C THR A 218 15.24 25.70 0.49
N SER A 219 14.28 24.82 0.20
CA SER A 219 14.46 23.36 0.21
C SER A 219 13.93 22.72 -1.07
N VAL A 220 14.70 21.82 -1.66
CA VAL A 220 14.32 20.99 -2.82
C VAL A 220 14.21 19.54 -2.39
N VAL A 221 13.08 18.89 -2.67
CA VAL A 221 12.85 17.48 -2.34
C VAL A 221 12.49 16.72 -3.60
N HIS A 222 13.23 15.65 -3.88
CA HIS A 222 12.88 14.71 -4.93
C HIS A 222 12.06 13.57 -4.33
N VAL A 223 10.83 13.37 -4.82
CA VAL A 223 10.00 12.21 -4.49
C VAL A 223 10.07 11.25 -5.68
N ILE A 224 10.76 10.13 -5.51
CA ILE A 224 11.08 9.21 -6.60
C ILE A 224 10.21 7.95 -6.54
N GLY A 225 9.82 7.45 -7.72
CA GLY A 225 8.85 6.35 -7.82
C GLY A 225 7.50 6.61 -7.13
N PRO A 226 6.91 7.82 -7.21
CA PRO A 226 5.65 8.11 -6.56
C PRO A 226 4.50 7.28 -7.14
N GLU A 227 3.63 6.76 -6.28
CA GLU A 227 2.36 6.17 -6.70
C GLU A 227 1.34 7.29 -6.95
N PRO A 228 0.72 7.38 -8.14
CA PRO A 228 -0.23 8.44 -8.48
C PRO A 228 -1.37 8.61 -7.46
N HIS A 229 -1.91 7.49 -6.97
CA HIS A 229 -3.05 7.47 -6.07
C HIS A 229 -2.67 7.71 -4.60
N PHE A 230 -1.38 7.76 -4.27
CA PHE A 230 -0.90 7.95 -2.91
C PHE A 230 -0.12 9.24 -2.74
N GLU A 231 1.09 9.37 -3.28
CA GLU A 231 1.91 10.58 -3.13
C GLU A 231 1.38 11.79 -3.92
N ALA A 232 0.87 11.56 -5.14
CA ALA A 232 0.39 12.62 -6.02
C ALA A 232 -1.12 12.88 -5.93
N ASN A 233 -1.84 12.07 -5.16
CA ASN A 233 -3.21 12.38 -4.77
C ASN A 233 -3.22 13.41 -3.63
N ASN A 234 -4.27 14.21 -3.54
CA ASN A 234 -4.47 15.23 -2.50
C ASN A 234 -3.25 16.15 -2.32
N LEU A 235 -2.84 16.89 -3.35
CA LEU A 235 -1.62 17.71 -3.29
C LEU A 235 -1.59 18.74 -2.15
N ALA A 236 -2.75 19.15 -1.63
CA ALA A 236 -2.84 20.00 -0.45
C ALA A 236 -2.26 19.38 0.84
N LYS A 237 -2.12 18.05 0.90
CA LYS A 237 -1.48 17.35 2.02
C LYS A 237 -0.03 17.81 2.22
N TRP A 238 0.66 18.17 1.13
CA TRP A 238 2.04 18.67 1.17
C TRP A 238 2.13 20.10 1.70
N ASP A 239 1.06 20.88 1.57
CA ASP A 239 0.96 22.18 2.22
C ASP A 239 0.73 21.97 3.72
N ILE A 240 -0.34 21.25 4.07
CA ILE A 240 -0.82 21.10 5.46
C ILE A 240 0.15 20.31 6.35
N PHE A 241 0.64 19.16 5.89
CA PHE A 241 1.46 18.25 6.70
C PHE A 241 2.97 18.39 6.48
N LEU A 242 3.41 19.39 5.72
CA LEU A 242 4.84 19.63 5.51
C LEU A 242 5.16 21.12 5.44
N PHE A 243 4.60 21.85 4.48
CA PHE A 243 4.97 23.24 4.27
C PHE A 243 4.56 24.16 5.43
N GLU A 244 3.32 24.05 5.93
CA GLU A 244 2.85 24.83 7.09
C GLU A 244 3.73 24.59 8.33
N LEU A 245 4.20 23.36 8.51
CA LEU A 245 5.04 22.93 9.63
C LEU A 245 6.53 23.28 9.47
N LEU A 246 6.92 23.94 8.37
CA LEU A 246 8.27 24.45 8.12
C LEU A 246 8.28 25.99 8.14
N PRO A 247 8.04 26.65 9.29
CA PRO A 247 7.78 28.11 9.34
C PRO A 247 8.91 28.97 8.76
N ASN A 248 10.14 28.47 8.80
CA ASN A 248 11.33 29.18 8.30
C ASN A 248 11.59 28.97 6.80
N THR A 249 10.91 28.02 6.15
CA THR A 249 11.10 27.73 4.72
C THR A 249 10.22 28.65 3.87
N LYS A 250 10.86 29.58 3.16
CA LYS A 250 10.22 30.50 2.21
C LYS A 250 9.90 29.82 0.89
N HIS A 251 10.75 28.92 0.42
CA HIS A 251 10.55 28.20 -0.83
C HIS A 251 10.73 26.70 -0.64
N LEU A 252 9.67 25.93 -0.86
CA LEU A 252 9.73 24.46 -0.90
C LEU A 252 9.42 23.99 -2.32
N ARG A 253 10.33 23.23 -2.94
CA ARG A 253 10.14 22.62 -4.26
C ARG A 253 10.04 21.11 -4.10
N LEU A 254 8.91 20.53 -4.46
CA LEU A 254 8.70 19.09 -4.53
C LEU A 254 8.72 18.65 -6.00
N MET A 255 9.67 17.78 -6.34
CA MET A 255 9.84 17.24 -7.69
C MET A 255 9.51 15.76 -7.67
N PHE A 256 8.36 15.39 -8.24
CA PHE A 256 7.87 14.02 -8.32
C PHE A 256 8.42 13.40 -9.60
N VAL A 257 9.20 12.33 -9.49
CA VAL A 257 9.91 11.73 -10.62
C VAL A 257 9.62 10.24 -10.67
N GLY A 258 8.95 9.79 -11.73
CA GLY A 258 8.70 8.37 -11.94
C GLY A 258 7.94 8.10 -13.24
N PRO A 259 8.15 6.94 -13.88
CA PRO A 259 7.55 6.63 -15.19
C PRO A 259 6.02 6.51 -15.13
N GLU A 260 5.47 6.19 -13.96
CA GLU A 260 4.04 5.94 -13.74
C GLU A 260 3.27 7.17 -13.25
N ILE A 261 3.93 8.30 -12.97
CA ILE A 261 3.30 9.49 -12.36
C ILE A 261 2.26 10.17 -13.26
N GLY A 262 2.36 9.94 -14.57
CA GLY A 262 1.50 10.51 -15.60
C GLY A 262 1.71 12.03 -15.83
N PRO A 263 1.06 12.59 -16.86
CA PRO A 263 1.14 14.01 -17.17
C PRO A 263 0.27 14.83 -16.22
N LEU A 264 0.81 15.14 -15.03
CA LEU A 264 0.13 15.98 -14.04
C LEU A 264 0.58 17.44 -14.18
N PRO A 265 -0.35 18.42 -14.09
CA PRO A 265 0.02 19.82 -14.18
C PRO A 265 0.81 20.27 -12.95
N GLN A 266 1.81 21.11 -13.16
CA GLN A 266 2.51 21.79 -12.07
C GLN A 266 1.51 22.54 -11.18
N ARG A 267 1.76 22.52 -9.88
CA ARG A 267 1.01 23.29 -8.90
C ARG A 267 1.93 24.21 -8.12
N THR A 268 1.44 25.41 -7.84
CA THR A 268 2.11 26.37 -6.97
C THR A 268 1.10 26.86 -5.94
N ILE A 269 1.45 26.74 -4.68
CA ILE A 269 0.70 27.26 -3.54
C ILE A 269 1.52 28.39 -2.95
N SER A 270 0.90 29.54 -2.71
CA SER A 270 1.57 30.67 -2.09
C SER A 270 0.66 31.34 -1.07
N HIS A 271 1.19 31.53 0.13
CA HIS A 271 0.61 32.28 1.23
C HIS A 271 1.73 32.87 2.08
N ASP A 272 1.47 34.05 2.66
CA ASP A 272 2.40 34.75 3.57
C ASP A 272 3.82 34.98 3.03
N GLY A 273 3.93 35.24 1.71
CA GLY A 273 5.21 35.43 1.02
C GLY A 273 6.04 34.15 0.87
N ARG A 274 5.46 32.98 1.20
CA ARG A 274 6.06 31.66 1.04
C ARG A 274 5.50 30.99 -0.21
N ILE A 275 6.28 30.10 -0.82
CA ILE A 275 5.92 29.38 -2.05
C ILE A 275 6.24 27.88 -1.91
N LEU A 276 5.21 27.06 -2.10
CA LEU A 276 5.34 25.63 -2.36
C LEU A 276 5.13 25.38 -3.86
N SER A 277 6.13 24.83 -4.53
CA SER A 277 6.08 24.41 -5.94
C SER A 277 6.10 22.89 -6.05
N ILE A 278 5.16 22.32 -6.79
CA ILE A 278 5.03 20.88 -7.01
C ILE A 278 5.10 20.62 -8.52
N THR A 279 6.09 19.84 -8.95
CA THR A 279 6.32 19.49 -10.36
C THR A 279 6.34 17.98 -10.54
N PHE A 280 5.95 17.51 -11.72
CA PHE A 280 5.85 16.09 -12.06
C PHE A 280 6.65 15.80 -13.31
N HIS A 281 7.44 14.72 -13.28
CA HIS A 281 8.39 14.35 -14.31
C HIS A 281 8.23 12.85 -14.61
N GLN A 282 7.63 12.55 -15.77
CA GLN A 282 7.37 11.18 -16.20
C GLN A 282 8.62 10.56 -16.84
N LEU A 283 9.61 10.26 -16.01
CA LEU A 283 10.93 9.75 -16.40
C LEU A 283 11.42 8.73 -15.37
N LEU A 284 12.41 7.90 -15.75
CA LEU A 284 13.20 7.19 -14.75
C LEU A 284 14.09 8.19 -14.01
N TYR A 285 14.36 7.94 -12.73
CA TYR A 285 15.07 8.92 -11.91
C TYR A 285 16.51 9.19 -12.40
N HIS A 286 17.20 8.18 -12.93
CA HIS A 286 18.52 8.31 -13.53
C HIS A 286 18.56 9.06 -14.88
N GLU A 287 17.39 9.37 -15.46
CA GLU A 287 17.28 10.18 -16.68
C GLU A 287 16.94 11.64 -16.36
N PHE A 288 16.50 11.90 -15.13
CA PHE A 288 15.99 13.19 -14.70
C PHE A 288 17.12 14.18 -14.41
N LYS A 289 17.10 15.33 -15.12
CA LYS A 289 18.06 16.43 -14.96
C LYS A 289 17.41 17.60 -14.21
N GLY A 290 17.17 17.39 -12.91
CA GLY A 290 16.58 18.38 -12.02
C GLY A 290 17.57 19.29 -11.33
N GLU A 291 17.03 20.15 -10.47
CA GLU A 291 17.83 20.89 -9.50
C GLU A 291 18.49 19.92 -8.50
N ARG A 292 19.56 20.35 -7.83
CA ARG A 292 20.16 19.55 -6.77
C ARG A 292 19.19 19.45 -5.59
N PRO A 293 18.84 18.25 -5.11
CA PRO A 293 17.96 18.08 -3.96
C PRO A 293 18.67 18.37 -2.64
N ASP A 294 17.90 18.75 -1.64
CA ASP A 294 18.26 18.73 -0.21
C ASP A 294 17.85 17.43 0.48
N LEU A 295 16.92 16.69 -0.13
CA LEU A 295 16.46 15.38 0.30
C LEU A 295 15.93 14.58 -0.91
N VAL A 296 16.27 13.31 -0.99
CA VAL A 296 15.63 12.35 -1.91
C VAL A 296 14.75 11.40 -1.09
N CYS A 297 13.53 11.12 -1.54
CA CYS A 297 12.57 10.26 -0.84
C CYS A 297 12.05 9.19 -1.79
N ALA A 298 12.10 7.93 -1.36
CA ALA A 298 11.45 6.81 -2.03
C ALA A 298 10.49 6.13 -1.04
N PHE A 299 9.19 6.22 -1.31
CA PHE A 299 8.16 5.69 -0.42
C PHE A 299 7.75 4.28 -0.84
N ASN A 300 7.95 3.32 0.06
CA ASN A 300 7.67 1.90 -0.16
C ASN A 300 8.14 1.36 -1.54
N PRO A 301 9.38 1.67 -1.99
CA PRO A 301 9.80 1.47 -3.38
C PRO A 301 10.05 0.00 -3.75
N GLY A 302 10.34 -0.86 -2.75
CA GLY A 302 10.74 -2.24 -2.99
C GLY A 302 12.02 -2.35 -3.84
N LEU A 303 13.05 -1.58 -3.50
CA LEU A 303 14.35 -1.54 -4.21
C LEU A 303 15.00 -2.92 -4.37
N TYR A 304 14.72 -3.85 -3.47
CA TYR A 304 15.23 -5.22 -3.53
C TYR A 304 14.70 -6.03 -4.73
N ARG A 305 13.61 -5.60 -5.36
CA ARG A 305 12.98 -6.32 -6.47
C ARG A 305 13.78 -6.10 -7.75
N THR A 306 14.01 -7.19 -8.48
CA THR A 306 14.72 -7.18 -9.79
C THR A 306 13.77 -7.09 -10.98
N ALA A 307 12.47 -6.97 -10.74
CA ALA A 307 11.44 -6.72 -11.75
C ALA A 307 10.55 -5.60 -11.23
N GLY A 308 10.64 -4.44 -11.88
CA GLY A 308 9.85 -3.25 -11.63
C GLY A 308 9.12 -2.83 -12.89
N PHE A 309 9.33 -1.59 -13.32
CA PHE A 309 8.70 -1.02 -14.52
C PHE A 309 9.02 -1.83 -15.78
N ASP A 310 8.00 -2.15 -16.58
CA ASP A 310 8.06 -3.03 -17.76
C ASP A 310 8.73 -4.40 -17.50
N GLY A 311 8.64 -4.91 -16.27
CA GLY A 311 9.26 -6.19 -15.87
C GLY A 311 10.78 -6.17 -15.82
N LYS A 312 11.40 -4.98 -15.80
CA LYS A 312 12.87 -4.79 -15.78
C LYS A 312 13.34 -4.23 -14.44
N ASP A 313 14.61 -4.44 -14.11
CA ASP A 313 15.26 -3.78 -12.97
C ASP A 313 15.63 -2.33 -13.34
N THR A 314 14.65 -1.43 -13.30
CA THR A 314 14.87 0.02 -13.47
C THR A 314 15.39 0.71 -12.21
N TRP A 315 15.34 0.00 -11.07
CA TRP A 315 15.85 0.50 -9.80
C TRP A 315 17.37 0.50 -9.76
N SER A 316 18.06 -0.48 -10.35
CA SER A 316 19.53 -0.57 -10.30
C SER A 316 20.24 0.74 -10.68
N ALA A 317 19.87 1.37 -11.79
CA ALA A 317 20.45 2.66 -12.19
C ALA A 317 19.95 3.81 -11.30
N SER A 318 18.66 3.82 -10.94
CA SER A 318 18.06 4.85 -10.08
C SER A 318 18.62 4.84 -8.64
N ILE A 319 19.03 3.68 -8.13
CA ILE A 319 19.74 3.52 -6.85
C ILE A 319 21.10 4.20 -6.89
N ASN A 320 21.84 4.08 -8.00
CA ASN A 320 23.09 4.82 -8.13
C ASN A 320 22.84 6.34 -8.18
N GLU A 321 21.81 6.77 -8.91
CA GLU A 321 21.49 8.19 -9.04
C GLU A 321 20.99 8.82 -7.73
N MET A 322 20.17 8.14 -6.92
CA MET A 322 19.69 8.71 -5.64
C MET A 322 20.82 9.04 -4.66
N PHE A 323 21.98 8.38 -4.80
CA PHE A 323 23.17 8.64 -4.00
C PHE A 323 24.27 9.39 -4.76
N SER A 324 24.00 9.93 -5.95
CA SER A 324 24.96 10.70 -6.76
C SER A 324 25.26 12.09 -6.17
N PHE A 325 24.43 12.57 -5.23
CA PHE A 325 24.54 13.88 -4.59
C PHE A 325 25.25 13.77 -3.22
N PRO A 326 26.55 14.11 -3.10
CA PRO A 326 27.28 13.89 -1.86
C PRO A 326 26.68 14.68 -0.69
N GLY A 327 26.54 14.04 0.47
CA GLY A 327 25.95 14.64 1.67
C GLY A 327 24.44 14.85 1.67
N VAL A 328 23.72 14.57 0.56
CA VAL A 328 22.26 14.63 0.54
C VAL A 328 21.67 13.37 1.17
N PRO A 329 20.78 13.49 2.17
CA PRO A 329 20.08 12.34 2.73
C PRO A 329 19.10 11.72 1.73
N VAL A 330 18.96 10.39 1.80
CA VAL A 330 17.98 9.60 1.08
C VAL A 330 17.08 8.89 2.10
N LEU A 331 15.82 9.30 2.16
CA LEU A 331 14.76 8.67 2.95
C LEU A 331 14.15 7.51 2.16
N ILE A 332 14.15 6.32 2.73
CA ILE A 332 13.54 5.12 2.14
C ILE A 332 12.56 4.53 3.16
N THR A 333 11.32 4.27 2.76
CA THR A 333 10.32 3.63 3.62
C THR A 333 9.93 2.24 3.09
N ALA A 334 9.31 1.40 3.93
CA ALA A 334 8.80 0.09 3.53
C ALA A 334 7.56 -0.34 4.32
N TYR A 335 6.84 -1.33 3.80
CA TYR A 335 5.69 -1.96 4.48
C TYR A 335 6.11 -2.85 5.65
N THR A 336 7.29 -3.48 5.58
CA THR A 336 7.73 -4.49 6.56
C THR A 336 9.20 -4.33 6.93
N VAL A 337 9.56 -4.85 8.12
CA VAL A 337 10.96 -4.95 8.56
C VAL A 337 11.80 -5.82 7.63
N LYS A 338 11.18 -6.81 6.97
CA LYS A 338 11.85 -7.69 6.00
C LYS A 338 12.23 -6.90 4.76
N GLU A 339 11.30 -6.15 4.18
CA GLU A 339 11.53 -5.36 2.97
C GLU A 339 12.57 -4.27 3.18
N ILE A 340 12.49 -3.48 4.28
CA ILE A 340 13.47 -2.41 4.52
C ILE A 340 14.91 -2.96 4.66
N LYS A 341 15.07 -4.16 5.24
CA LYS A 341 16.37 -4.84 5.34
C LYS A 341 16.88 -5.33 3.99
N LEU A 342 15.99 -5.82 3.13
CA LEU A 342 16.34 -6.22 1.76
C LEU A 342 16.72 -5.01 0.90
N ASP A 343 15.96 -3.91 1.01
CA ASP A 343 16.27 -2.64 0.35
C ASP A 343 17.64 -2.11 0.78
N PHE A 344 17.91 -2.14 2.09
CA PHE A 344 19.20 -1.74 2.63
C PHE A 344 20.36 -2.59 2.10
N ALA A 345 20.18 -3.91 2.04
CA ALA A 345 21.19 -4.81 1.49
C ALA A 345 21.46 -4.51 0.01
N ARG A 346 20.41 -4.26 -0.78
CA ARG A 346 20.52 -3.90 -2.19
C ARG A 346 21.27 -2.58 -2.38
N VAL A 347 20.94 -1.55 -1.58
CA VAL A 347 21.64 -0.26 -1.63
C VAL A 347 23.13 -0.41 -1.30
N LYS A 348 23.48 -1.14 -0.24
CA LYS A 348 24.88 -1.38 0.15
C LYS A 348 25.68 -2.15 -0.92
N GLN A 349 25.02 -3.03 -1.67
CA GLN A 349 25.65 -3.74 -2.77
C GLN A 349 25.93 -2.81 -3.96
N SER A 350 25.00 -1.91 -4.27
CA SER A 350 25.07 -1.04 -5.44
C SER A 350 25.95 0.20 -5.23
N VAL A 351 25.95 0.77 -4.03
CA VAL A 351 26.58 2.08 -3.77
C VAL A 351 27.68 1.96 -2.72
N LYS A 352 28.89 2.42 -3.07
CA LYS A 352 30.04 2.45 -2.17
C LYS A 352 29.97 3.66 -1.23
N GLY A 353 30.45 3.48 0.01
CA GLY A 353 30.58 4.58 0.97
C GLY A 353 29.28 4.99 1.67
N ILE A 354 28.23 4.19 1.58
CA ILE A 354 26.96 4.43 2.28
C ILE A 354 27.19 4.56 3.78
N LYS A 355 26.73 5.68 4.33
CA LYS A 355 26.63 5.99 5.75
C LYS A 355 25.17 5.96 6.18
N ILE A 356 24.93 5.37 7.33
CA ILE A 356 23.61 5.29 7.92
C ILE A 356 23.41 6.54 8.77
N VAL A 357 22.37 7.31 8.47
CA VAL A 357 21.94 8.45 9.28
C VAL A 357 20.88 7.99 10.29
N ILE A 358 19.93 7.17 9.82
CA ILE A 358 18.93 6.50 10.66
C ILE A 358 18.90 5.03 10.25
N GLU A 359 19.13 4.15 11.22
CA GLU A 359 19.04 2.69 11.04
C GLU A 359 17.60 2.28 10.66
N PRO A 360 17.42 1.17 9.92
CA PRO A 360 16.10 0.61 9.65
C PRO A 360 15.28 0.44 10.94
N SER A 361 14.21 1.23 11.06
CA SER A 361 13.42 1.34 12.29
C SER A 361 11.95 1.61 11.97
N ILE A 362 11.10 1.55 13.01
CA ILE A 362 9.66 1.86 12.88
C ILE A 362 9.51 3.35 12.58
N ASN A 363 8.69 3.67 11.59
CA ASN A 363 8.32 5.05 11.29
C ASN A 363 7.13 5.47 12.16
N HIS A 364 7.33 6.45 13.03
CA HIS A 364 6.25 7.02 13.87
C HIS A 364 5.17 7.75 13.05
N PHE A 365 5.45 8.03 11.77
CA PHE A 365 4.54 8.60 10.80
C PHE A 365 4.05 7.56 9.76
N SER A 366 4.03 6.28 10.12
CA SER A 366 3.39 5.23 9.32
C SER A 366 1.88 5.43 9.23
N SER A 367 1.27 5.12 8.09
CA SER A 367 -0.19 5.04 8.00
C SER A 367 -0.78 4.09 9.06
N ARG A 368 -2.01 4.35 9.52
CA ARG A 368 -2.79 3.40 10.34
C ARG A 368 -3.89 2.69 9.54
N ARG A 369 -3.90 2.82 8.21
CA ARG A 369 -4.77 2.06 7.30
C ARG A 369 -4.19 0.67 7.04
N PRO A 370 -4.84 -0.40 7.52
CA PRO A 370 -4.37 -1.76 7.27
C PRO A 370 -4.58 -2.12 5.79
N LEU A 371 -3.56 -2.75 5.21
CA LEU A 371 -3.60 -3.39 3.90
C LEU A 371 -3.26 -4.87 4.09
N MET A 372 -3.83 -5.77 3.29
CA MET A 372 -3.52 -7.19 3.39
C MET A 372 -2.03 -7.45 3.08
N ASN A 373 -1.36 -8.19 3.96
CA ASN A 373 0.04 -8.55 3.77
C ASN A 373 0.15 -9.73 2.80
N PHE A 374 1.04 -9.62 1.82
CA PHE A 374 1.36 -10.71 0.91
C PHE A 374 2.80 -11.23 1.08
N VAL A 375 3.70 -10.46 1.71
CA VAL A 375 5.15 -10.72 1.74
C VAL A 375 5.59 -11.48 3.01
N SER A 376 4.84 -11.33 4.10
CA SER A 376 5.15 -11.94 5.40
C SER A 376 3.88 -12.18 6.23
N ASP A 377 2.83 -12.63 5.57
CA ASP A 377 1.52 -12.88 6.17
C ASP A 377 1.50 -13.97 7.24
N GLU A 378 2.51 -14.84 7.24
CA GLU A 378 2.75 -15.76 8.34
C GLU A 378 3.11 -15.04 9.66
N THR A 379 3.66 -13.83 9.58
CA THR A 379 4.06 -13.02 10.74
C THR A 379 2.98 -12.03 11.12
N SER A 380 2.45 -11.30 10.13
CA SER A 380 1.40 -10.30 10.32
C SER A 380 0.45 -10.33 9.11
N PRO A 381 -0.86 -10.52 9.28
CA PRO A 381 -1.80 -10.60 8.16
C PRO A 381 -2.03 -9.24 7.47
N VAL A 382 -1.61 -8.14 8.11
CA VAL A 382 -1.74 -6.77 7.59
C VAL A 382 -0.40 -6.04 7.57
N VAL A 383 -0.29 -5.04 6.70
CA VAL A 383 0.82 -4.08 6.60
C VAL A 383 0.29 -2.66 6.47
N TYR A 384 1.18 -1.69 6.62
CA TYR A 384 0.85 -0.27 6.55
C TYR A 384 1.81 0.46 5.62
N LYS A 385 1.30 1.49 4.93
CA LYS A 385 2.16 2.37 4.12
C LYS A 385 3.16 3.09 5.02
N ASN A 386 4.41 3.15 4.56
CA ASN A 386 5.54 3.75 5.28
C ASN A 386 5.72 3.23 6.72
N ALA A 387 5.48 1.94 7.00
CA ALA A 387 5.58 1.36 8.35
C ALA A 387 7.00 1.41 8.94
N TYR A 388 8.00 1.22 8.09
CA TYR A 388 9.41 1.27 8.45
C TYR A 388 10.11 2.32 7.60
N PHE A 389 11.22 2.85 8.09
CA PHE A 389 12.05 3.77 7.36
C PHE A 389 13.53 3.63 7.71
N MET A 390 14.38 4.14 6.84
CA MET A 390 15.79 4.39 7.08
C MET A 390 16.21 5.68 6.37
N VAL A 391 17.31 6.27 6.82
CA VAL A 391 17.92 7.41 6.14
C VAL A 391 19.38 7.13 5.90
N LEU A 392 19.80 7.23 4.65
CA LEU A 392 21.15 6.91 4.19
C LEU A 392 21.76 8.14 3.50
N LYS A 393 23.08 8.19 3.38
CA LYS A 393 23.80 9.16 2.55
C LYS A 393 25.17 8.64 2.15
N VAL A 394 25.85 9.33 1.23
CA VAL A 394 27.27 9.13 0.91
C VAL A 394 28.10 10.29 1.45
#